data_AF-A0A2N7CHC9-F1
#
_entry.id   AF-A0A2N7CHC9-F1
#
_cell.length_a   1.000
_cell.length_b   1.000
_cell.length_c   1.000
_cell.angle_alpha   90.00
_cell.angle_beta   90.00
_cell.angle_gamma   90.00
#
_symmetry.space_group_name_H-M   'P 1'
#
loop_
_entity.id
_entity.type
_entity.pdbx_description
1 polymer ?
#
loop_
_entity_poly.entity_id
_entity_poly.type
_entity_poly.pdbx_seq_one_letter_code
_entity_poly.pdbx_strand_id
1 'polypeptide(L)' 'MKIAIDVVIGHTTLTLEQLNHLHKGQVKPLTDFVQSSVMLKSGNELIATGTLIKVDDGYGVLIEEINQQNS' A
#
# COMPACT_ATOMS: atom_id res chain seq x y z
N MET A 1 -16.76 13.49 -11.09
CA MET A 1 -16.81 12.37 -10.14
C MET A 1 -15.42 12.16 -9.58
N LYS A 2 -15.24 11.86 -8.29
CA LYS A 2 -13.93 11.60 -7.66
C LYS A 2 -13.94 10.18 -7.11
N ILE A 3 -12.84 9.45 -7.27
CA ILE A 3 -12.65 8.09 -6.74
C ILE A 3 -11.54 8.17 -5.70
N ALA A 4 -11.77 7.57 -4.52
CA ALA A 4 -10.77 7.50 -3.47
C ALA A 4 -9.79 6.35 -3.78
N ILE A 5 -8.50 6.66 -3.80
CA ILE A 5 -7.43 5.69 -4.02
C ILE A 5 -6.50 5.71 -2.81
N ASP A 6 -6.25 4.53 -2.25
CA ASP A 6 -5.27 4.31 -1.19
C ASP A 6 -3.93 3.89 -1.81
N VAL A 7 -2.85 4.53 -1.37
CA VAL A 7 -1.47 4.15 -1.72
C VAL A 7 -0.91 3.34 -0.57
N VAL A 8 -0.72 2.04 -0.78
CA VAL A 8 -0.34 1.09 0.27
C VAL A 8 1.10 0.64 0.06
N ILE A 9 1.95 0.94 1.04
CA ILE A 9 3.38 0.56 1.03
C ILE A 9 3.62 -0.88 1.50
N GLY A 10 2.63 -1.53 2.12
CA GLY A 10 2.77 -2.91 2.56
C GLY A 10 1.55 -3.41 3.31
N HIS A 11 1.45 -4.73 3.44
CA HIS A 11 0.39 -5.40 4.16
C HIS A 11 0.99 -6.34 5.19
N THR A 12 0.30 -6.51 6.32
CA THR A 12 0.57 -7.58 7.27
C THR A 12 -0.77 -8.08 7.81
N THR A 13 -0.84 -9.38 8.06
CA THR A 13 -1.99 -10.00 8.72
C THR A 13 -1.62 -10.28 10.16
N LEU A 14 -2.56 -10.03 11.07
CA LEU A 14 -2.41 -10.31 12.49
C LEU A 14 -3.55 -11.23 12.94
N THR A 15 -3.27 -12.12 13.89
CA THR A 15 -4.33 -12.81 14.63
C THR A 15 -5.04 -11.82 15.55
N LEU A 16 -6.26 -12.16 15.99
CA LEU A 16 -7.01 -11.35 16.95
C LEU A 16 -6.22 -11.10 18.25
N GLU A 17 -5.50 -12.12 18.71
CA GLU A 17 -4.63 -11.99 19.88
C GLU A 17 -3.49 -11.00 19.63
N GLN A 18 -2.79 -11.09 18.49
CA GLN A 18 -1.71 -10.16 18.17
C GLN A 18 -2.20 -8.71 18.02
N LEU A 19 -3.42 -8.52 17.54
CA LEU A 19 -4.09 -7.22 17.46
C LEU A 19 -4.36 -6.64 18.85
N ASN A 20 -4.89 -7.45 19.77
CA ASN A 20 -5.20 -7.02 21.14
C ASN A 20 -3.95 -6.64 21.96
N HIS A 21 -2.78 -7.14 21.56
CA HIS A 21 -1.49 -6.82 22.18
C HIS A 21 -0.73 -5.67 21.50
N LEU A 22 -1.35 -4.97 20.54
CA LEU A 22 -0.76 -3.77 19.94
C LEU A 22 -0.59 -2.67 20.99
N HIS A 23 0.60 -2.09 21.03
CA HIS A 23 0.91 -1.01 21.96
C HIS A 23 1.87 0.00 21.35
N LYS A 24 1.90 1.20 21.92
CA LYS A 24 2.75 2.30 21.46
C LYS A 24 4.21 1.88 21.51
N GLY A 25 4.93 2.10 20.40
CA GLY A 25 6.35 1.77 20.26
C GLY A 25 6.62 0.35 19.73
N GLN A 26 5.60 -0.47 19.53
CA GLN A 26 5.78 -1.80 18.94
C GLN A 26 6.07 -1.70 17.43
N VAL A 27 7.11 -2.41 16.98
CA VAL A 27 7.43 -2.58 15.56
C VAL A 27 6.81 -3.87 15.05
N LYS A 28 6.11 -3.80 13.91
CA LYS A 28 5.60 -4.98 13.19
C LYS A 28 6.32 -5.12 11.85
N PRO A 29 6.90 -6.29 11.57
CA PRO A 29 7.47 -6.55 10.25
C PRO A 29 6.35 -6.58 9.22
N LEU A 30 6.60 -6.00 8.05
CA LEU A 30 5.76 -6.16 6.87
C LEU A 30 6.29 -7.37 6.09
N THR A 31 5.39 -8.26 5.68
CA THR A 31 5.74 -9.35 4.76
C THR A 31 5.88 -8.77 3.36
N ASP A 32 6.95 -9.18 2.66
CA ASP A 32 7.19 -8.87 1.25
C ASP A 32 7.28 -7.37 0.92
N PHE A 33 7.80 -6.57 1.86
CA PHE A 33 8.07 -5.16 1.60
C PHE A 33 9.26 -4.98 0.67
N VAL A 34 8.99 -4.47 -0.53
CA VAL A 34 10.02 -3.91 -1.42
C VAL A 34 10.06 -2.41 -1.16
N GLN A 35 11.24 -1.91 -0.77
CA GLN A 35 11.46 -0.60 -0.15
C GLN A 35 10.77 0.59 -0.83
N SER A 36 10.51 0.50 -2.13
CA SER A 36 9.90 1.56 -2.91
C SER A 36 8.63 1.15 -3.65
N SER A 37 8.23 -0.14 -3.61
CA SER A 37 7.05 -0.60 -4.33
C SER A 37 5.78 -0.29 -3.54
N VAL A 38 4.75 0.16 -4.25
CA VAL A 38 3.45 0.51 -3.68
C VAL A 38 2.33 -0.09 -4.50
N MET A 39 1.24 -0.38 -3.81
CA MET A 39 -0.02 -0.82 -4.41
C MET A 39 -1.00 0.33 -4.38
N LEU A 40 -1.65 0.61 -5.50
CA LEU A 40 -2.77 1.53 -5.57
C LEU A 40 -4.06 0.72 -5.49
N LYS A 41 -4.91 1.06 -4.51
CA LYS A 41 -6.17 0.35 -4.28
C LYS A 41 -7.35 1.30 -4.31
N SER A 42 -8.44 0.86 -4.92
CA SER A 42 -9.75 1.49 -4.79
C SER A 42 -10.60 0.62 -3.87
N GLY A 43 -10.67 0.99 -2.59
CA GLY A 43 -11.23 0.12 -1.56
C GLY A 43 -10.44 -1.19 -1.42
N ASN A 44 -11.08 -2.33 -1.67
CA ASN A 44 -10.42 -3.64 -1.55
C ASN A 44 -9.72 -4.09 -2.83
N GLU A 45 -9.86 -3.37 -3.94
CA GLU A 45 -9.39 -3.79 -5.24
C GLU A 45 -8.01 -3.20 -5.58
N LEU A 46 -7.07 -4.03 -6.02
CA LEU A 46 -5.77 -3.61 -6.55
C LEU A 46 -5.93 -3.16 -8.00
N ILE A 47 -5.72 -1.86 -8.24
CA ILE A 47 -5.90 -1.26 -9.58
C ILE A 47 -4.58 -1.04 -10.31
N ALA A 48 -3.47 -0.86 -9.58
CA ALA A 48 -2.15 -0.64 -10.15
C ALA A 48 -1.06 -0.90 -9.13
N THR A 49 0.15 -1.12 -9.63
CA THR A 49 1.39 -1.14 -8.85
C THR A 49 2.33 -0.07 -9.36
N GLY A 50 3.26 0.36 -8.51
CA GLY A 50 4.23 1.35 -8.90
C GLY A 50 5.33 1.55 -7.88
N THR A 51 6.18 2.52 -8.16
CA THR A 51 7.29 2.90 -7.29
C THR A 51 7.05 4.28 -6.69
N LEU A 52 7.12 4.39 -5.35
CA LEU A 52 7.10 5.66 -4.64
C LEU A 52 8.38 6.45 -4.94
N ILE A 53 8.22 7.63 -5.51
CA ILE A 53 9.32 8.52 -5.89
C ILE A 53 9.14 9.90 -5.24
N LYS A 54 10.25 10.55 -4.91
CA LYS A 54 10.24 11.95 -4.49
C LYS A 54 10.27 12.82 -5.75
N VAL A 55 9.34 13.76 -5.86
CA VAL A 55 9.25 14.72 -6.98
C VAL A 55 9.18 16.11 -6.38
N ASP A 56 10.19 16.95 -6.67
CA ASP A 56 10.35 18.30 -6.15
C ASP A 56 10.07 18.39 -4.63
N ASP A 57 8.94 19.02 -4.27
CA ASP A 57 8.51 19.28 -2.90
C ASP A 57 7.57 18.19 -2.33
N GLY A 58 7.38 17.07 -3.03
CA GLY A 58 6.41 16.05 -2.66
C GLY A 58 6.81 14.61 -3.00
N TYR A 59 5.83 13.72 -2.86
CA TYR A 59 5.94 12.31 -3.21
C TYR A 59 4.90 11.99 -4.28
N GLY A 60 5.34 11.27 -5.31
CA GLY A 60 4.50 10.74 -6.37
C GLY A 60 4.66 9.23 -6.49
N VAL A 61 3.79 8.60 -7.27
CA VAL A 61 3.92 7.19 -7.60
C VAL A 61 4.14 7.06 -9.09
N LEU A 62 5.27 6.49 -9.48
CA LEU A 62 5.52 6.06 -10.85
C LEU A 62 4.73 4.78 -11.09
N ILE A 63 3.67 4.85 -11.89
CA ILE A 63 2.84 3.69 -12.22
C ILE A 63 3.65 2.75 -13.13
N GLU A 64 3.80 1.50 -12.71
CA GLU A 64 4.57 0.47 -13.44
C GLU A 64 3.62 -0.49 -14.16
N GLU A 65 2.58 -0.94 -13.48
CA GLU A 65 1.58 -1.85 -14.04
C GLU A 65 0.18 -1.39 -13.65
N ILE A 66 -0.74 -1.40 -14.62
CA ILE A 66 -2.16 -1.16 -14.39
C ILE A 66 -2.85 -2.51 -14.49
N ASN A 67 -3.55 -2.90 -13.44
CA ASN A 67 -4.34 -4.11 -13.43
C ASN A 67 -5.59 -3.86 -14.29
N GLN A 68 -5.50 -4.22 -15.57
CA GLN A 68 -6.64 -4.09 -16.49
C GLN A 68 -7.75 -5.01 -16.01
N GLN A 69 -8.80 -4.46 -15.44
CA GLN A 69 -10.06 -5.17 -15.28
C GLN A 69 -10.58 -5.49 -16.68
N ASN A 70 -10.30 -6.70 -17.17
CA ASN A 70 -11.09 -7.30 -18.23
C ASN A 70 -12.48 -7.56 -17.63
N SER A 71 -13.36 -6.56 -17.76
CA SER A 71 -14.80 -6.70 -17.54
C SER A 71 -15.45 -7.49 -18.66
#